data_AF-A0A5C6V9T7-F1
#
_entry.id   AF-A0A5C6V9T7-F1
#
_cell.length_a   1.000
_cell.length_b   1.000
_cell.length_c   1.000
_cell.angle_alpha   90.00
_cell.angle_beta   90.00
_cell.angle_gamma   90.00
#
_symmetry.space_group_name_H-M   'P 1'
#
loop_
_entity.id
_entity.type
_entity.pdbx_description
1 polymer ?
#
loop_
_entity_poly.entity_id
_entity_poly.type
_entity_poly.pdbx_seq_one_letter_code
_entity_poly.pdbx_strand_id
1 'polypeptide(L)'
;MEHAIRKRINQMFSRDRRMAQIALLLLWVTIGYVYFAVTSQTDDFLVRVALTIGASTVLVFNSASILAMIRHYQEDKDHIYGLDIRHLDENRAAKAALAGSDGEALTPAVD
;
A
#
# COMPACT_ATOMS: atom_id res chain seq x y z
N MET A 1 -10.60 -14.99 18.22
CA MET A 1 -9.22 -14.48 18.01
C MET A 1 -8.91 -14.21 16.53
N GLU A 2 -9.28 -15.10 15.60
CA GLU A 2 -9.15 -14.87 14.14
C GLU A 2 -9.75 -13.55 13.61
N HIS A 3 -10.90 -13.12 14.13
CA HIS A 3 -11.56 -11.90 13.64
C HIS A 3 -10.76 -10.61 13.88
N ALA A 4 -10.00 -10.52 14.99
CA ALA A 4 -9.19 -9.35 15.31
C ALA A 4 -7.95 -9.27 14.39
N ILE A 5 -7.39 -10.42 14.07
CA ILE A 5 -6.25 -10.62 13.17
C ILE A 5 -6.62 -10.22 11.74
N ARG A 6 -7.73 -10.75 11.20
CA ARG A 6 -8.25 -10.39 9.87
C ARG A 6 -8.61 -8.91 9.75
N LYS A 7 -9.07 -8.28 10.84
CA LYS A 7 -9.38 -6.85 10.87
C LYS A 7 -8.13 -5.98 10.69
N ARG A 8 -7.00 -6.35 11.29
CA ARG A 8 -5.73 -5.60 11.16
C ARG A 8 -5.09 -5.75 9.79
N ILE A 9 -5.11 -6.95 9.19
CA ILE A 9 -4.66 -7.18 7.80
C ILE A 9 -5.41 -6.26 6.85
N ASN A 10 -6.73 -6.25 6.93
CA ASN A 10 -7.57 -5.42 6.07
C ASN A 10 -7.30 -3.92 6.26
N GLN A 11 -6.96 -3.50 7.48
CA GLN A 11 -6.67 -2.10 7.78
C GLN A 11 -5.35 -1.64 7.14
N MET A 12 -4.30 -2.46 7.22
CA MET A 12 -3.01 -2.19 6.58
C MET A 12 -3.14 -2.18 5.05
N PHE A 13 -3.80 -3.19 4.48
CA PHE A 13 -4.09 -3.27 3.05
C PHE A 13 -4.91 -2.06 2.53
N SER A 14 -5.92 -1.62 3.28
CA SER A 14 -6.72 -0.44 2.91
C SER A 14 -5.89 0.84 2.85
N ARG A 15 -4.82 0.92 3.65
CA ARG A 15 -3.96 2.10 3.69
C ARG A 15 -3.03 2.12 2.48
N ASP A 16 -2.40 1.00 2.14
CA ASP A 16 -1.52 0.92 0.97
C ASP A 16 -2.30 1.14 -0.33
N ARG A 17 -3.51 0.56 -0.42
CA ARG A 17 -4.44 0.84 -1.53
C ARG A 17 -4.78 2.33 -1.62
N ARG A 18 -5.04 2.99 -0.51
CA ARG A 18 -5.31 4.44 -0.49
C ARG A 18 -4.10 5.26 -0.94
N MET A 19 -2.89 4.90 -0.50
CA MET A 19 -1.67 5.59 -0.94
C MET A 19 -1.44 5.43 -2.44
N ALA A 20 -1.66 4.23 -3.00
CA ALA A 20 -1.59 4.00 -4.44
C ALA A 20 -2.63 4.84 -5.21
N GLN A 21 -3.86 4.95 -4.69
CA GLN A 21 -4.91 5.80 -5.27
C GLN A 21 -4.55 7.29 -5.23
N ILE A 22 -3.98 7.77 -4.11
CA ILE A 22 -3.53 9.16 -3.96
C ILE A 22 -2.39 9.46 -4.94
N ALA A 23 -1.41 8.57 -5.04
CA ALA A 23 -0.31 8.71 -6.00
C ALA A 23 -0.82 8.77 -7.45
N LEU A 24 -1.78 7.90 -7.80
CA LEU A 24 -2.41 7.93 -9.12
C LEU A 24 -3.15 9.25 -9.36
N LEU A 25 -3.91 9.73 -8.37
CA LEU A 25 -4.63 11.00 -8.49
C LEU A 25 -3.67 12.19 -8.67
N LEU A 26 -2.57 12.22 -7.92
CA LEU A 26 -1.53 13.24 -8.08
C LEU A 26 -0.88 13.19 -9.47
N LEU A 27 -0.64 12.00 -10.02
CA LEU A 27 -0.14 11.82 -11.38
C LEU A 27 -1.13 12.42 -12.39
N TRP A 28 -2.42 12.10 -12.27
CA TRP A 28 -3.48 12.65 -13.14
C TRP A 28 -3.52 14.17 -13.11
N VAL A 29 -3.49 14.77 -11.91
CA VAL A 29 -3.49 16.23 -11.74
C VAL A 29 -2.23 16.84 -12.36
N THR A 30 -1.06 16.25 -12.13
CA THR A 30 0.22 16.76 -12.63
C THR A 30 0.28 16.72 -14.16
N ILE A 31 -0.03 15.57 -14.76
CA ILE A 31 -0.03 15.41 -16.22
C ILE A 31 -1.10 16.29 -16.86
N GLY A 32 -2.30 16.37 -16.26
CA GLY A 32 -3.36 17.25 -16.74
C GLY A 32 -2.92 18.71 -16.73
N TYR A 33 -2.35 19.18 -15.63
CA TYR A 33 -1.81 20.54 -15.53
C TYR A 33 -0.74 20.82 -16.60
N VAL A 34 0.25 19.93 -16.75
CA VAL A 34 1.32 20.09 -17.75
C VAL A 34 0.73 20.11 -19.16
N TYR A 35 -0.22 19.22 -19.47
CA TYR A 35 -0.88 19.18 -20.76
C TYR A 35 -1.59 20.51 -21.08
N PHE A 36 -2.38 21.06 -20.16
CA PHE A 36 -3.03 22.36 -20.35
C PHE A 36 -2.01 23.50 -20.47
N ALA A 37 -0.97 23.53 -19.63
CA ALA A 37 0.06 24.55 -19.67
C ALA A 37 0.80 24.56 -21.02
N VAL A 38 1.16 23.40 -21.55
CA VAL A 38 1.89 23.29 -22.82
C VAL A 38 0.97 23.56 -24.01
N THR A 39 -0.23 22.98 -24.04
CA THR A 39 -1.17 23.20 -25.15
C THR A 39 -1.66 24.65 -25.24
N SER A 40 -1.70 25.39 -24.13
CA SER A 40 -1.99 26.84 -24.14
C SER A 40 -0.90 27.69 -24.81
N GLN A 41 0.33 27.18 -24.91
CA GLN A 41 1.46 27.89 -25.52
C GLN A 41 1.76 27.46 -26.95
N THR A 42 1.13 26.38 -27.44
CA THR A 42 1.39 25.82 -28.77
C THR A 42 0.11 25.63 -29.55
N ASP A 43 0.01 26.23 -30.74
CA ASP A 43 -1.14 26.08 -31.65
C ASP A 43 -0.94 25.06 -32.77
N ASP A 44 0.25 24.46 -32.87
CA ASP A 44 0.54 23.40 -33.83
C ASP A 44 -0.29 22.14 -33.55
N PHE A 45 -1.09 21.75 -34.53
CA PHE A 45 -1.98 20.58 -34.47
C PHE A 45 -1.22 19.27 -34.23
N LEU A 46 -0.10 19.05 -34.94
CA LEU A 46 0.67 17.80 -34.83
C LEU A 46 1.30 17.67 -33.44
N VAL A 47 1.77 18.79 -32.88
CA VAL A 47 2.32 18.81 -31.52
C VAL A 47 1.23 18.50 -30.49
N ARG A 48 0.03 19.07 -30.63
CA ARG A 48 -1.11 18.77 -29.74
C ARG A 48 -1.53 17.31 -29.82
N VAL A 49 -1.56 16.72 -31.01
CA VAL A 49 -1.85 15.28 -31.19
C VAL A 49 -0.79 14.43 -30.48
N ALA A 50 0.50 14.71 -30.68
CA ALA A 50 1.58 13.98 -30.04
C ALA A 50 1.51 14.08 -28.50
N LEU A 51 1.27 15.27 -27.96
CA LEU A 51 1.07 15.50 -26.53
C LEU A 51 -0.13 14.73 -25.98
N THR A 52 -1.25 14.73 -26.71
CA THR A 52 -2.47 14.04 -26.30
C THR A 52 -2.24 12.53 -26.22
N ILE A 53 -1.61 11.96 -27.24
CA ILE A 53 -1.30 10.52 -27.27
C ILE A 53 -0.33 10.19 -26.13
N GLY A 54 0.76 10.93 -25.99
CA GLY A 54 1.75 10.70 -24.94
C GLY A 54 1.16 10.80 -23.52
N ALA A 55 0.41 11.87 -23.23
CA ALA A 55 -0.24 12.05 -21.94
C ALA A 55 -1.27 10.93 -21.67
N SER A 56 -2.08 10.58 -22.67
CA SER A 56 -3.08 9.51 -22.55
C SER A 56 -2.43 8.16 -22.31
N THR A 57 -1.35 7.83 -23.03
CA THR A 57 -0.60 6.59 -22.82
C THR A 57 -0.06 6.50 -21.41
N VAL A 58 0.60 7.56 -20.90
CA VAL A 58 1.14 7.57 -19.53
C VAL A 58 0.01 7.35 -18.52
N LEU A 59 -1.11 8.06 -18.64
CA LEU A 59 -2.22 7.98 -17.71
C LEU A 59 -2.92 6.61 -17.74
N VAL A 60 -3.20 6.08 -18.93
CA VAL A 60 -3.89 4.80 -19.12
C VAL A 60 -3.02 3.66 -18.61
N PHE A 61 -1.76 3.58 -19.04
CA PHE A 61 -0.88 2.50 -18.62
C PHE A 61 -0.61 2.54 -17.12
N ASN A 62 -0.34 3.71 -16.55
CA ASN A 62 -0.07 3.81 -15.12
C ASN A 62 -1.31 3.44 -14.28
N SER A 63 -2.50 3.89 -14.70
CA SER A 63 -3.77 3.48 -14.07
C SER A 63 -4.00 1.97 -14.18
N ALA A 64 -3.74 1.38 -15.35
CA ALA A 64 -3.88 -0.06 -15.59
C ALA A 64 -2.90 -0.88 -14.73
N SER A 65 -1.64 -0.44 -14.61
CA SER A 65 -0.65 -1.09 -13.75
C SER A 65 -1.06 -1.06 -12.28
N ILE A 66 -1.53 0.08 -11.77
CA ILE A 66 -2.01 0.18 -10.38
C ILE A 66 -3.27 -0.67 -10.18
N LEU A 67 -4.19 -0.68 -11.14
CA LEU A 67 -5.40 -1.51 -11.05
C LEU A 67 -5.08 -3.00 -11.09
N ALA A 68 -4.14 -3.40 -11.95
CA ALA A 68 -3.63 -4.76 -12.02
C ALA A 68 -2.93 -5.17 -10.72
N MET A 69 -2.11 -4.29 -10.14
CA MET A 69 -1.52 -4.49 -8.82
C MET A 69 -2.63 -4.70 -7.77
N ILE A 70 -3.62 -3.81 -7.68
CA ILE A 70 -4.70 -3.95 -6.70
C ILE A 70 -5.50 -5.25 -6.91
N ARG A 71 -5.77 -5.63 -8.17
CA ARG A 71 -6.51 -6.85 -8.53
C ARG A 71 -5.74 -8.11 -8.15
N HIS A 72 -4.46 -8.19 -8.51
CA HIS A 72 -3.63 -9.35 -8.21
C HIS A 72 -3.41 -9.52 -6.69
N TYR A 73 -3.28 -8.42 -5.95
CA TYR A 73 -3.19 -8.46 -4.49
C TYR A 73 -4.47 -8.95 -3.80
N GLN A 74 -5.64 -8.95 -4.45
CA GLN A 74 -6.84 -9.58 -3.87
C GLN A 74 -6.78 -11.11 -3.89
N GLU A 75 -6.00 -11.69 -4.81
CA GLU A 75 -5.81 -13.14 -4.94
C GLU A 75 -4.68 -13.63 -4.01
N ASP A 76 -3.60 -12.85 -3.81
CA ASP A 76 -2.43 -13.26 -3.01
C ASP A 76 -2.43 -12.82 -1.52
N LYS A 77 -3.34 -11.91 -1.12
CA LYS A 77 -3.41 -11.38 0.26
C LYS A 77 -3.56 -12.45 1.34
N ASP A 78 -4.27 -13.55 1.04
CA ASP A 78 -4.57 -14.56 2.06
C ASP A 78 -3.35 -15.45 2.37
N HIS A 79 -2.38 -15.53 1.45
CA HIS A 79 -1.11 -16.25 1.66
C HIS A 79 -0.04 -15.37 2.33
N ILE A 80 0.17 -14.15 1.82
CA ILE A 80 1.23 -13.25 2.31
C ILE A 80 0.95 -12.79 3.75
N TYR A 81 -0.27 -12.34 4.05
CA TYR A 81 -0.59 -11.81 5.37
C TYR A 81 -0.84 -12.88 6.43
N GLY A 82 -1.13 -14.12 6.02
CA GLY A 82 -1.26 -15.25 6.95
C GLY A 82 0.07 -15.59 7.64
N LEU A 83 1.17 -15.60 6.87
CA LEU A 83 2.52 -15.87 7.38
C LEU A 83 3.05 -14.73 8.26
N ASP A 84 2.86 -13.49 7.84
CA ASP A 84 3.43 -12.33 8.55
C ASP A 84 2.78 -12.13 9.94
N ILE A 85 1.49 -12.43 10.06
CA ILE A 85 0.80 -12.41 11.37
C ILE A 85 1.29 -13.52 12.28
N ARG A 86 1.55 -14.71 11.75
CA ARG A 86 2.08 -15.81 12.55
C ARG A 86 3.42 -15.43 13.19
N HIS A 87 4.31 -14.80 12.44
CA HIS A 87 5.59 -14.33 12.99
C HIS A 87 5.42 -13.20 14.02
N LEU A 88 4.48 -12.27 13.81
CA LEU A 88 4.17 -11.22 14.80
C LEU A 88 3.62 -11.80 16.11
N ASP A 89 2.78 -12.83 16.03
CA ASP A 89 2.26 -13.53 17.20
C ASP A 89 3.35 -14.33 17.93
N GLU A 90 4.23 -15.01 17.19
CA GLU A 90 5.40 -15.70 17.75
C GLU A 90 6.34 -14.73 18.48
N ASN A 91 6.60 -13.55 17.89
CA ASN A 91 7.46 -12.54 18.50
C ASN A 91 6.81 -11.88 19.73
N ARG A 92 5.47 -11.73 19.73
CA ARG A 92 4.72 -11.25 20.89
C ARG A 92 4.67 -12.29 22.01
N ALA A 93 4.53 -13.57 21.68
CA ALA A 93 4.60 -14.67 22.64
C ALA A 93 6.00 -14.79 23.27
N ALA A 94 7.06 -14.67 22.47
CA ALA A 94 8.43 -14.64 22.95
C ALA A 94 8.69 -13.47 23.92
N LYS A 95 8.21 -12.26 23.59
CA LYS A 95 8.30 -11.11 24.50
C LYS A 95 7.51 -11.29 25.81
N ALA A 96 6.34 -11.91 25.75
CA ALA A 96 5.56 -12.21 26.95
C ALA A 96 6.22 -13.27 27.84
N ALA A 97 6.85 -14.29 27.24
CA ALA A 97 7.61 -15.31 27.95
C ALA A 97 8.84 -14.72 28.66
N LEU A 98 9.57 -13.81 28.00
CA LEU A 98 10.70 -13.08 28.60
C LEU A 98 10.25 -12.17 29.75
N ALA A 99 9.12 -11.48 29.60
CA ALA A 99 8.57 -10.65 30.67
C ALA A 99 8.07 -11.47 31.88
N GLY A 100 7.65 -12.73 31.66
CA GLY A 100 7.28 -13.66 32.72
C GLY A 100 8.48 -14.21 33.49
N SER A 101 9.61 -14.48 32.82
CA SER A 101 10.84 -14.94 33.50
C SER A 101 11.48 -13.87 34.38
N ASP A 102 11.32 -12.59 34.02
CA ASP A 102 11.83 -11.47 34.83
C ASP A 102 11.02 -11.27 36.12
N GLY A 103 9.75 -11.70 36.15
CA GLY A 103 8.89 -11.67 37.34
C GLY A 103 9.17 -12.79 38.34
N GLU A 104 9.53 -13.99 37.86
CA GLU A 104 9.86 -15.16 38.71
C GLU A 104 11.24 -15.01 39.38
N ALA A 105 12.15 -14.25 38.77
CA ALA A 105 13.47 -13.97 39.35
C ALA A 105 13.43 -12.98 40.54
N LEU A 106 12.28 -12.34 40.81
CA LEU A 106 12.12 -11.30 41.84
C LEU A 106 11.32 -11.74 43.07
N THR A 107 10.94 -13.02 43.19
CA THR A 107 10.49 -13.60 44.47
C THR A 107 11.66 -14.28 45.17
N PRO A 108 12.44 -13.57 46.01
CA PRO A 108 13.34 -14.26 46.92
C PRO A 108 12.49 -15.12 47.85
N ALA A 109 12.92 -16.37 48.02
CA ALA A 109 12.43 -17.25 49.07
C ALA A 109 12.45 -16.49 50.40
N VAL A 110 11.26 -16.15 50.90
CA VAL A 110 11.11 -15.67 52.27
C VAL A 110 10.86 -16.92 53.11
N ASP A 111 11.94 -17.40 53.71
CA ASP A 111 11.92 -18.32 54.86
C ASP A 111 11.33 -17.62 56.10
#